data_AF-M9L844-F1
#
_entry.id   AF-M9L844-F1
#
_cell.length_a   1.000
_cell.length_b   1.000
_cell.length_c   1.000
_cell.angle_alpha   90.00
_cell.angle_beta   90.00
_cell.angle_gamma   90.00
#
_symmetry.space_group_name_H-M   'P 1'
#
loop_
_entity.id
_entity.type
_entity.pdbx_description
1 polymer ?
#
loop_
_entity_poly.entity_id
_entity_poly.type
_entity_poly.pdbx_seq_one_letter_code
_entity_poly.pdbx_strand_id
1 'polypeptide(L)'
;MKPDEINQIKRITGEYAPEALKARQAWLELRLRQDPEVRKLFTRLADEIADTLRPGGSGPAEEWLLDAIEGQLRFLVNELRDNLTETLHGHITAAVEIGSRYNRAVTIDLITQKVSIPRVTKSGIERMFVRVNEEAVRAHIERTSYGLKLSDRIWNTSNGAGEVIRNIIQDGIASGRDAIETARALEGYVRSDANVMSKYYEGMQERMKGRVPDDLSYQALRTARTETTAALGQGNIASARASPSCTGIKFCLSAAHRVRDVCDELARHDVGLGPGVYPLDDPPPYPAHPNTLSYLVEVHQPVDDFVRQLRSWIDNPASQPDLNNWYATEYLGTA
;
A
#
# COMPACT_ATOMS: atom_id res chain seq x y z
N MET A 1 -4.68 -17.49 -2.60
CA MET A 1 -4.72 -17.60 -1.13
C MET A 1 -4.48 -19.05 -0.73
N LYS A 2 -3.83 -19.32 0.41
CA LYS A 2 -3.63 -20.69 0.93
C LYS A 2 -4.89 -21.19 1.66
N PRO A 3 -5.14 -22.52 1.74
CA PRO A 3 -6.33 -23.06 2.41
C PRO A 3 -6.54 -22.58 3.85
N ASP A 4 -5.47 -22.47 4.64
CA ASP A 4 -5.57 -22.06 6.05
C ASP A 4 -6.07 -20.61 6.21
N GLU A 5 -5.57 -19.69 5.36
CA GLU A 5 -6.02 -18.29 5.34
C GLU A 5 -7.51 -18.20 4.94
N ILE A 6 -7.94 -19.02 3.98
CA ILE A 6 -9.36 -19.10 3.56
C ILE A 6 -10.24 -19.58 4.71
N ASN A 7 -9.83 -20.64 5.42
CA ASN A 7 -10.59 -21.19 6.54
C ASN A 7 -10.65 -20.23 7.73
N GLN A 8 -9.57 -19.48 7.98
CA GLN A 8 -9.54 -18.43 8.99
C GLN A 8 -10.55 -17.33 8.68
N ILE A 9 -10.54 -16.78 7.45
CA ILE A 9 -11.49 -15.74 7.03
C ILE A 9 -12.93 -16.26 7.18
N LYS A 10 -13.22 -17.45 6.65
CA LYS A 10 -14.56 -18.06 6.77
C LYS A 10 -15.06 -18.17 8.21
N ARG A 11 -14.18 -18.55 9.14
CA ARG A 11 -14.54 -18.68 10.56
C ARG A 11 -14.90 -17.33 11.19
N ILE A 12 -14.22 -16.26 10.79
CA ILE A 12 -14.44 -14.92 11.34
C ILE A 12 -15.71 -14.30 10.77
N THR A 13 -15.92 -14.42 9.46
CA THR A 13 -16.91 -13.62 8.72
C THR A 13 -18.22 -14.35 8.44
N GLY A 14 -18.32 -15.63 8.79
CA GLY A 14 -19.55 -16.42 8.70
C GLY A 14 -20.17 -16.41 7.30
N GLU A 15 -21.46 -16.07 7.22
CA GLU A 15 -22.21 -16.01 5.95
C GLU A 15 -21.64 -15.00 4.95
N TYR A 16 -20.93 -13.97 5.41
CA TYR A 16 -20.32 -12.95 4.55
C TYR A 16 -18.88 -13.29 4.12
N ALA A 17 -18.42 -14.52 4.35
CA ALA A 17 -17.12 -14.98 3.87
C ALA A 17 -16.85 -14.77 2.38
N PRO A 18 -17.83 -14.91 1.45
CA PRO A 18 -17.58 -14.62 0.04
C PRO A 18 -17.09 -13.19 -0.19
N GLU A 19 -17.64 -12.20 0.53
CA GLU A 19 -17.27 -10.79 0.36
C GLU A 19 -15.90 -10.47 0.99
N ALA A 20 -15.61 -11.04 2.16
CA ALA A 20 -14.30 -10.91 2.80
C ALA A 20 -13.18 -11.54 1.95
N LEU A 21 -13.44 -12.72 1.36
CA LEU A 21 -12.50 -13.39 0.47
C LEU A 21 -12.26 -12.61 -0.83
N LYS A 22 -13.30 -12.00 -1.41
CA LYS A 22 -13.15 -11.11 -2.58
C LYS A 22 -12.30 -9.88 -2.25
N ALA A 23 -12.50 -9.26 -1.08
CA ALA A 23 -11.68 -8.14 -0.63
C ALA A 23 -10.21 -8.56 -0.44
N ARG A 24 -9.95 -9.70 0.22
CA ARG A 24 -8.61 -10.24 0.39
C ARG A 24 -7.94 -10.59 -0.95
N GLN A 25 -8.69 -11.16 -1.89
CA GLN A 25 -8.17 -11.44 -3.23
C GLN A 25 -7.78 -10.16 -3.97
N ALA A 26 -8.64 -9.14 -3.98
CA ALA A 26 -8.36 -7.86 -4.62
C ALA A 26 -7.10 -7.20 -4.03
N TRP A 27 -6.89 -7.31 -2.72
CA TRP A 27 -5.66 -6.86 -2.07
C TRP A 27 -4.41 -7.56 -2.62
N LEU A 28 -4.44 -8.90 -2.72
CA LEU A 28 -3.31 -9.66 -3.24
C LEU A 28 -3.03 -9.31 -4.71
N GLU A 29 -4.05 -9.10 -5.52
CA GLU A 29 -3.93 -8.68 -6.92
C GLU A 29 -3.32 -7.27 -7.06
N LEU A 30 -3.73 -6.32 -6.20
CA LEU A 30 -3.09 -5.00 -6.13
C LEU A 30 -1.60 -5.13 -5.79
N ARG A 31 -1.26 -5.95 -4.78
CA ARG A 31 0.14 -6.17 -4.36
C ARG A 31 1.00 -6.86 -5.41
N LEU A 32 0.43 -7.76 -6.20
CA LEU A 32 1.15 -8.43 -7.28
C LEU A 32 1.49 -7.49 -8.44
N ARG A 33 0.61 -6.53 -8.75
CA ARG A 33 0.85 -5.56 -9.84
C ARG A 33 1.74 -4.38 -9.43
N GLN A 34 1.67 -3.98 -8.16
CA GLN A 34 2.40 -2.84 -7.62
C GLN A 34 3.92 -2.92 -7.83
N ASP A 35 4.54 -4.04 -7.49
CA ASP A 35 6.00 -4.17 -7.55
C ASP A 35 6.55 -4.02 -9.00
N PRO A 36 6.00 -4.72 -10.02
CA PRO A 36 6.37 -4.49 -11.42
C PRO A 36 6.15 -3.05 -11.90
N GLU A 37 5.05 -2.40 -11.50
CA GLU A 37 4.74 -1.02 -11.87
C GLU A 37 5.81 -0.06 -11.34
N VAL A 38 6.20 -0.19 -10.06
CA VAL A 38 7.27 0.62 -9.47
C VAL A 38 8.62 0.32 -10.12
N ARG A 39 8.99 -0.96 -10.31
CA ARG A 39 10.27 -1.34 -10.95
C ARG A 39 10.41 -0.75 -12.35
N LYS A 40 9.32 -0.74 -13.13
CA LYS A 40 9.31 -0.19 -14.49
C LYS A 40 9.72 1.29 -14.54
N LEU A 41 9.39 2.07 -13.51
CA LEU A 41 9.80 3.48 -13.43
C LEU A 41 11.33 3.62 -13.33
N PHE A 42 11.98 2.75 -12.55
CA PHE A 42 13.43 2.73 -12.43
C PHE A 42 14.11 2.21 -13.69
N THR A 43 13.55 1.17 -14.31
CA THR A 43 14.06 0.68 -15.61
C THR A 43 14.00 1.77 -16.67
N ARG A 44 12.89 2.53 -16.74
CA ARG A 44 12.76 3.66 -17.67
C ARG A 44 13.82 4.74 -17.41
N LEU A 45 14.00 5.13 -16.14
CA LEU A 45 15.05 6.08 -15.76
C LEU A 45 16.43 5.63 -16.25
N ALA A 46 16.77 4.35 -16.03
CA ALA A 46 18.05 3.78 -16.46
C ALA A 46 18.21 3.80 -17.98
N ASP A 47 17.15 3.45 -18.71
CA ASP A 47 17.16 3.41 -20.18
C ASP A 47 17.34 4.79 -20.79
N GLU A 48 16.61 5.78 -20.30
CA GLU A 48 16.69 7.15 -20.81
C GLU A 48 18.06 7.79 -20.53
N ILE A 49 18.69 7.45 -19.40
CA ILE A 49 20.06 7.89 -19.11
C ILE A 49 21.06 7.14 -19.98
N ALA A 50 20.88 5.82 -20.17
CA ALA A 50 21.72 5.03 -21.06
C ALA A 50 21.65 5.55 -22.52
N ASP A 51 20.47 5.94 -22.99
CA ASP A 51 20.27 6.59 -24.28
C ASP A 51 20.98 7.93 -24.38
N THR A 52 21.00 8.71 -23.29
CA THR A 52 21.72 9.98 -23.22
C THR A 52 23.25 9.78 -23.24
N LEU A 53 23.76 8.66 -22.70
CA LEU A 53 25.19 8.33 -22.67
C LEU A 53 25.72 7.89 -24.04
N ARG A 54 24.96 7.07 -24.80
CA ARG A 54 25.41 6.42 -26.04
C ARG A 54 26.05 7.34 -27.09
N PRO A 55 25.57 8.57 -27.33
CA PRO A 55 26.20 9.51 -28.27
C PRO A 55 27.65 9.88 -27.93
N GLY A 56 28.11 9.66 -26.69
CA GLY A 56 29.50 9.86 -26.28
C GLY A 56 30.52 8.94 -26.97
N GLY A 57 30.06 7.88 -27.64
CA GLY A 57 30.91 6.99 -28.43
C GLY A 57 31.80 6.06 -27.61
N SER A 58 32.77 5.43 -28.28
CA SER A 58 33.67 4.41 -27.72
C SER A 58 35.02 4.95 -27.20
N GLY A 59 35.12 6.27 -27.00
CA GLY A 59 36.30 6.91 -26.38
C GLY A 59 36.14 7.00 -24.86
N PRO A 60 37.23 7.27 -24.10
CA PRO A 60 37.13 7.46 -22.65
C PRO A 60 36.08 8.51 -22.32
N ALA A 61 35.20 8.22 -21.37
CA ALA A 61 34.23 9.19 -20.92
C ALA A 61 34.95 10.39 -20.29
N GLU A 62 34.74 11.58 -20.84
CA GLU A 62 35.38 12.82 -20.41
C GLU A 62 34.50 13.61 -19.43
N GLU A 63 35.09 14.52 -18.67
CA GLU A 63 34.41 15.30 -17.63
C GLU A 63 33.21 16.12 -18.17
N TRP A 64 33.27 16.57 -19.44
CA TRP A 64 32.15 17.26 -20.09
C TRP A 64 30.89 16.39 -20.23
N LEU A 65 31.04 15.05 -20.26
CA LEU A 65 29.92 14.12 -20.33
C LEU A 65 29.09 14.17 -19.05
N LEU A 66 29.71 14.43 -17.89
CA LEU A 66 28.98 14.65 -16.64
C LEU A 66 28.16 15.93 -16.71
N ASP A 67 28.76 17.04 -17.14
CA ASP A 67 28.05 18.32 -17.24
C ASP A 67 26.88 18.26 -18.24
N ALA A 68 27.08 17.58 -19.36
CA ALA A 68 26.05 17.37 -20.38
C ALA A 68 24.88 16.52 -19.86
N ILE A 69 25.16 15.50 -19.04
CA ILE A 69 24.14 14.55 -18.55
C ILE A 69 23.48 15.03 -17.26
N GLU A 70 24.14 15.84 -16.46
CA GLU A 70 23.65 16.27 -15.15
C GLU A 70 22.33 17.07 -15.26
N GLY A 71 22.15 17.86 -16.32
CA GLY A 71 20.87 18.49 -16.63
C GLY A 71 19.75 17.47 -16.90
N GLN A 72 20.03 16.48 -17.74
CA GLN A 72 19.10 15.41 -18.09
C GLN A 72 18.79 14.51 -16.89
N LEU A 73 19.80 14.13 -16.11
CA LEU A 73 19.65 13.32 -14.90
C LEU A 73 18.69 13.99 -13.91
N ARG A 74 18.84 15.31 -13.67
CA ARG A 74 17.92 16.05 -12.80
C ARG A 74 16.50 16.06 -13.34
N PHE A 75 16.32 16.25 -14.64
CA PHE A 75 15.00 16.20 -15.28
C PHE A 75 14.35 14.82 -15.09
N LEU A 76 15.07 13.75 -15.42
CA LEU A 76 14.56 12.38 -15.32
C LEU A 76 14.31 11.92 -13.87
N VAL A 77 15.10 12.41 -12.91
CA VAL A 77 14.84 12.17 -11.47
C VAL A 77 13.56 12.88 -11.01
N ASN A 78 13.27 14.08 -11.52
CA ASN A 78 11.99 14.75 -11.25
C ASN A 78 10.83 13.98 -11.89
N GLU A 79 10.97 13.51 -13.13
CA GLU A 79 9.95 12.64 -13.74
C GLU A 79 9.74 11.34 -12.95
N LEU A 80 10.81 10.70 -12.48
CA LEU A 80 10.70 9.53 -11.60
C LEU A 80 9.90 9.86 -10.34
N ARG A 81 10.18 11.01 -9.69
CA ARG A 81 9.47 11.46 -8.49
C ARG A 81 7.98 11.66 -8.76
N ASP A 82 7.64 12.32 -9.86
CA ASP A 82 6.25 12.64 -10.19
C ASP A 82 5.48 11.38 -10.55
N ASN A 83 6.07 10.47 -11.35
CA ASN A 83 5.50 9.17 -11.66
C ASN A 83 5.35 8.27 -10.42
N LEU A 84 6.31 8.28 -9.49
CA LEU A 84 6.20 7.57 -8.21
C LEU A 84 5.05 8.13 -7.37
N THR A 85 4.89 9.45 -7.33
CA THR A 85 3.81 10.12 -6.59
C THR A 85 2.46 9.70 -7.13
N GLU A 86 2.26 9.78 -8.45
CA GLU A 86 1.02 9.36 -9.10
C GLU A 86 0.72 7.88 -8.85
N THR A 87 1.71 7.01 -9.08
CA THR A 87 1.58 5.56 -8.91
C THR A 87 1.19 5.20 -7.47
N LEU A 88 1.87 5.77 -6.48
CA LEU A 88 1.60 5.47 -5.07
C LEU A 88 0.27 6.06 -4.59
N HIS A 89 -0.11 7.25 -5.03
CA HIS A 89 -1.44 7.80 -4.71
C HIS A 89 -2.57 6.92 -5.28
N GLY A 90 -2.39 6.40 -6.51
CA GLY A 90 -3.31 5.44 -7.11
C GLY A 90 -3.43 4.15 -6.29
N HIS A 91 -2.29 3.58 -5.87
CA HIS A 91 -2.27 2.38 -5.02
C HIS A 91 -2.88 2.61 -3.64
N ILE A 92 -2.63 3.76 -3.01
CA ILE A 92 -3.21 4.14 -1.72
C ILE A 92 -4.73 4.24 -1.83
N THR A 93 -5.24 4.92 -2.86
CA THR A 93 -6.68 5.06 -3.11
C THR A 93 -7.33 3.68 -3.30
N ALA A 94 -6.74 2.84 -4.14
CA ALA A 94 -7.21 1.48 -4.37
C ALA A 94 -7.18 0.63 -3.09
N ALA A 95 -6.13 0.76 -2.27
CA ALA A 95 -6.00 0.02 -1.03
C ALA A 95 -7.05 0.41 0.00
N VAL A 96 -7.32 1.72 0.19
CA VAL A 96 -8.41 2.19 1.05
C VAL A 96 -9.75 1.65 0.57
N GLU A 97 -10.03 1.75 -0.72
CA GLU A 97 -11.28 1.25 -1.30
C GLU A 97 -11.44 -0.26 -1.09
N ILE A 98 -10.36 -1.04 -1.27
CA ILE A 98 -10.35 -2.48 -0.99
C ILE A 98 -10.60 -2.75 0.49
N GLY A 99 -9.98 -1.99 1.38
CA GLY A 99 -10.15 -2.10 2.83
C GLY A 99 -11.61 -1.92 3.26
N SER A 100 -12.38 -1.05 2.59
CA SER A 100 -13.79 -0.86 2.93
C SER A 100 -14.78 -1.81 2.24
N ARG A 101 -14.33 -2.67 1.31
CA ARG A 101 -15.23 -3.53 0.52
C ARG A 101 -16.08 -4.45 1.36
N TYR A 102 -15.48 -5.11 2.36
CA TYR A 102 -16.18 -6.09 3.18
C TYR A 102 -17.30 -5.44 4.00
N ASN A 103 -16.97 -4.43 4.81
CA ASN A 103 -17.96 -3.67 5.60
C ASN A 103 -19.06 -3.06 4.72
N ARG A 104 -18.71 -2.51 3.55
CA ARG A 104 -19.70 -1.96 2.61
C ARG A 104 -20.69 -3.01 2.15
N ALA A 105 -20.19 -4.19 1.75
CA ALA A 105 -21.05 -5.28 1.30
C ALA A 105 -21.98 -5.78 2.41
N VAL A 106 -21.45 -5.99 3.62
CA VAL A 106 -22.23 -6.40 4.79
C VAL A 106 -23.32 -5.38 5.12
N THR A 107 -22.96 -4.10 5.17
CA THR A 107 -23.89 -3.00 5.50
C THR A 107 -25.01 -2.88 4.46
N ILE A 108 -24.68 -2.98 3.17
CA ILE A 108 -25.68 -2.97 2.09
C ILE A 108 -26.63 -4.15 2.23
N ASP A 109 -26.13 -5.36 2.42
CA ASP A 109 -26.95 -6.56 2.52
C ASP A 109 -27.92 -6.51 3.71
N LEU A 110 -27.39 -6.26 4.92
CA LEU A 110 -28.18 -6.20 6.15
C LEU A 110 -29.31 -5.19 6.05
N ILE A 111 -29.02 -3.97 5.58
CA ILE A 111 -29.98 -2.87 5.60
C ILE A 111 -30.95 -2.91 4.42
N THR A 112 -30.46 -3.24 3.22
CA THR A 112 -31.26 -3.08 1.99
C THR A 112 -31.87 -4.38 1.48
N GLN A 113 -31.32 -5.55 1.86
CA GLN A 113 -31.85 -6.85 1.42
C GLN A 113 -32.54 -7.59 2.55
N LYS A 114 -31.88 -7.76 3.71
CA LYS A 114 -32.45 -8.54 4.82
C LYS A 114 -33.56 -7.80 5.58
N VAL A 115 -33.44 -6.49 5.75
CA VAL A 115 -34.44 -5.68 6.49
C VAL A 115 -35.25 -4.75 5.58
N SER A 116 -34.68 -4.27 4.47
CA SER A 116 -35.32 -3.35 3.53
C SER A 116 -35.84 -2.06 4.18
N ILE A 117 -34.93 -1.27 4.75
CA ILE A 117 -35.29 -0.01 5.45
C ILE A 117 -35.65 1.09 4.44
N PRO A 118 -36.91 1.60 4.37
CA PRO A 118 -37.35 2.50 3.29
C PRO A 118 -36.55 3.82 3.18
N ARG A 119 -36.05 4.34 4.31
CA ARG A 119 -35.27 5.59 4.37
C ARG A 119 -33.78 5.41 4.06
N VAL A 120 -33.29 4.18 3.98
CA VAL A 120 -31.88 3.86 3.70
C VAL A 120 -31.77 3.14 2.36
N THR A 121 -31.08 3.75 1.40
CA THR A 121 -30.94 3.19 0.05
C THR A 121 -29.53 2.63 -0.17
N LYS A 122 -29.42 1.65 -1.08
CA LYS A 122 -28.11 1.12 -1.51
C LYS A 122 -27.17 2.23 -1.98
N SER A 123 -27.66 3.14 -2.83
CA SER A 123 -26.84 4.25 -3.33
C SER A 123 -26.46 5.26 -2.24
N GLY A 124 -27.30 5.43 -1.21
CA GLY A 124 -26.97 6.22 -0.04
C GLY A 124 -25.82 5.61 0.77
N ILE A 125 -25.85 4.30 1.01
CA ILE A 125 -24.77 3.58 1.69
C ILE A 125 -23.49 3.63 0.84
N GLU A 126 -23.59 3.46 -0.48
CA GLU A 126 -22.45 3.58 -1.38
C GLU A 126 -21.82 4.98 -1.29
N ARG A 127 -22.61 6.06 -1.31
CA ARG A 127 -22.11 7.43 -1.12
C ARG A 127 -21.48 7.65 0.26
N MET A 128 -22.05 7.07 1.32
CA MET A 128 -21.46 7.11 2.66
C MET A 128 -20.05 6.50 2.65
N PHE A 129 -19.88 5.28 2.12
CA PHE A 129 -18.56 4.65 2.06
C PHE A 129 -17.58 5.37 1.11
N VAL A 130 -18.07 6.07 0.07
CA VAL A 130 -17.22 6.94 -0.75
C VAL A 130 -16.64 8.07 0.11
N ARG A 131 -17.45 8.78 0.90
CA ARG A 131 -16.96 9.83 1.81
C ARG A 131 -15.95 9.29 2.82
N VAL A 132 -16.26 8.15 3.46
CA VAL A 132 -15.36 7.48 4.40
C VAL A 132 -14.01 7.16 3.74
N ASN A 133 -14.02 6.66 2.50
CA ASN A 133 -12.79 6.37 1.76
C ASN A 133 -12.02 7.65 1.39
N GLU A 134 -12.70 8.71 0.95
CA GLU A 134 -12.05 9.98 0.61
C GLU A 134 -11.35 10.61 1.83
N GLU A 135 -12.01 10.58 2.98
CA GLU A 135 -11.42 11.04 4.25
C GLU A 135 -10.24 10.16 4.68
N ALA A 136 -10.37 8.83 4.57
CA ALA A 136 -9.27 7.91 4.88
C ALA A 136 -8.07 8.10 3.96
N VAL A 137 -8.28 8.34 2.66
CA VAL A 137 -7.20 8.67 1.70
C VAL A 137 -6.54 9.99 2.08
N ARG A 138 -7.34 11.04 2.34
CA ARG A 138 -6.81 12.35 2.72
C ARG A 138 -5.97 12.27 3.99
N ALA A 139 -6.51 11.68 5.05
CA ALA A 139 -5.81 11.46 6.30
C ALA A 139 -4.52 10.65 6.09
N HIS A 140 -4.55 9.64 5.21
CA HIS A 140 -3.37 8.84 4.91
C HIS A 140 -2.28 9.65 4.20
N ILE A 141 -2.63 10.48 3.21
CA ILE A 141 -1.67 11.29 2.45
C ILE A 141 -1.06 12.39 3.33
N GLU A 142 -1.87 12.97 4.22
CA GLU A 142 -1.45 14.08 5.09
C GLU A 142 -0.66 13.63 6.32
N ARG A 143 -0.73 12.35 6.70
CA ARG A 143 -0.04 11.83 7.89
C ARG A 143 1.47 11.92 7.76
N THR A 144 2.11 12.00 8.91
CA THR A 144 3.56 11.81 9.03
C THR A 144 3.85 10.41 9.58
N SER A 145 4.96 9.83 9.12
CA SER A 145 5.47 8.55 9.58
C SER A 145 6.97 8.73 9.84
N TYR A 146 7.40 8.51 11.07
CA TYR A 146 8.78 8.80 11.51
C TYR A 146 9.23 10.23 11.17
N GLY A 147 8.31 11.22 11.31
CA GLY A 147 8.59 12.63 11.04
C GLY A 147 8.56 13.05 9.57
N LEU A 148 8.28 12.11 8.64
CA LEU A 148 8.24 12.39 7.20
C LEU A 148 6.86 12.17 6.61
N LYS A 149 6.46 13.03 5.67
CA LYS A 149 5.28 12.78 4.82
C LYS A 149 5.61 11.74 3.76
N LEU A 150 4.59 11.28 3.03
CA LEU A 150 4.79 10.43 1.85
C LEU A 150 5.65 11.14 0.79
N SER A 151 5.37 12.42 0.51
CA SER A 151 6.12 13.25 -0.44
C SER A 151 7.62 13.28 -0.14
N ASP A 152 7.99 13.41 1.14
CA ASP A 152 9.39 13.52 1.56
C ASP A 152 10.12 12.19 1.34
N ARG A 153 9.45 11.06 1.58
CA ARG A 153 10.01 9.72 1.36
C ARG A 153 10.16 9.40 -0.11
N ILE A 154 9.21 9.83 -0.95
CA ILE A 154 9.31 9.72 -2.41
C ILE A 154 10.47 10.58 -2.91
N TRP A 155 10.59 11.82 -2.43
CA TRP A 155 11.71 12.71 -2.75
C TRP A 155 13.06 12.10 -2.35
N ASN A 156 13.19 11.55 -1.14
CA ASN A 156 14.41 10.89 -0.70
C ASN A 156 14.76 9.71 -1.63
N THR A 157 13.76 8.93 -2.02
CA THR A 157 13.93 7.76 -2.89
C THR A 157 14.37 8.17 -4.30
N SER A 158 13.73 9.16 -4.91
CA SER A 158 14.07 9.61 -6.27
C SER A 158 15.46 10.26 -6.32
N ASN A 159 15.81 11.09 -5.33
CA ASN A 159 17.14 11.70 -5.28
C ASN A 159 18.23 10.68 -4.99
N GLY A 160 17.98 9.73 -4.08
CA GLY A 160 18.91 8.62 -3.84
C GLY A 160 19.16 7.80 -5.11
N ALA A 161 18.13 7.58 -5.93
CA ALA A 161 18.30 6.93 -7.22
C ALA A 161 19.21 7.73 -8.16
N GLY A 162 18.99 9.05 -8.26
CA GLY A 162 19.86 9.95 -9.03
C GLY A 162 21.32 9.94 -8.56
N GLU A 163 21.54 9.92 -7.24
CA GLU A 163 22.88 9.83 -6.66
C GLU A 163 23.57 8.51 -7.00
N VAL A 164 22.86 7.39 -6.92
CA VAL A 164 23.40 6.08 -7.33
C VAL A 164 23.79 6.11 -8.82
N ILE A 165 22.94 6.65 -9.69
CA ILE A 165 23.25 6.71 -11.13
C ILE A 165 24.45 7.62 -11.40
N ARG A 166 24.52 8.79 -10.75
CA ARG A 166 25.69 9.68 -10.83
C ARG A 166 26.97 8.95 -10.41
N ASN A 167 26.91 8.20 -9.32
CA ASN A 167 28.01 7.38 -8.82
C ASN A 167 28.48 6.32 -9.83
N ILE A 168 27.56 5.68 -10.57
CA ILE A 168 27.89 4.72 -11.63
C ILE A 168 28.60 5.42 -12.79
N ILE A 169 28.09 6.56 -13.24
CA ILE A 169 28.68 7.34 -14.34
C ILE A 169 30.09 7.83 -13.97
N GLN A 170 30.27 8.33 -12.74
CA GLN A 170 31.56 8.78 -12.22
C GLN A 170 32.58 7.64 -12.11
N ASP A 171 32.18 6.43 -11.68
CA ASP A 171 33.07 5.26 -11.67
C ASP A 171 33.48 4.85 -13.10
N GLY A 172 32.57 4.94 -14.07
CA GLY A 172 32.86 4.74 -15.49
C GLY A 172 33.97 5.65 -16.00
N ILE A 173 33.85 6.95 -15.74
CA ILE A 173 34.85 7.97 -16.09
C ILE A 173 36.17 7.73 -15.38
N ALA A 174 36.15 7.55 -14.06
CA ALA A 174 37.36 7.33 -13.26
C ALA A 174 38.12 6.05 -13.66
N SER A 175 37.40 5.06 -14.19
CA SER A 175 37.97 3.80 -14.68
C SER A 175 38.39 3.87 -16.15
N GLY A 176 38.25 5.01 -16.82
CA GLY A 176 38.60 5.21 -18.23
C GLY A 176 37.71 4.46 -19.23
N ARG A 177 36.48 4.12 -18.82
CA ARG A 177 35.52 3.37 -19.66
C ARG A 177 34.82 4.28 -20.64
N ASP A 178 34.34 3.68 -21.72
CA ASP A 178 33.55 4.42 -22.69
C ASP A 178 32.08 4.61 -22.26
N ALA A 179 31.39 5.52 -22.94
CA ALA A 179 30.02 5.87 -22.62
C ALA A 179 29.04 4.71 -22.90
N ILE A 180 29.34 3.85 -23.87
CA ILE A 180 28.52 2.68 -24.24
C ILE A 180 28.64 1.59 -23.17
N GLU A 181 29.84 1.33 -22.66
CA GLU A 181 30.09 0.41 -21.55
C GLU A 181 29.40 0.88 -20.27
N THR A 182 29.46 2.18 -19.99
CA THR A 182 28.78 2.80 -18.84
C THR A 182 27.26 2.68 -18.97
N ALA A 183 26.70 2.94 -20.15
CA ALA A 183 25.27 2.78 -20.44
C ALA A 183 24.79 1.33 -20.22
N ARG A 184 25.50 0.34 -20.80
CA ARG A 184 25.15 -1.09 -20.66
C ARG A 184 25.17 -1.55 -19.21
N ALA A 185 26.06 -0.98 -18.41
CA ALA A 185 26.12 -1.32 -17.02
C ALA A 185 25.05 -0.66 -16.16
N LEU A 186 24.67 0.58 -16.45
CA LEU A 186 23.50 1.15 -15.80
C LEU A 186 22.25 0.29 -16.07
N GLU A 187 22.07 -0.14 -17.32
CA GLU A 187 20.95 -1.00 -17.72
C GLU A 187 20.96 -2.37 -17.02
N GLY A 188 22.13 -3.02 -16.97
CA GLY A 188 22.29 -4.33 -16.31
C GLY A 188 22.10 -4.25 -14.79
N TYR A 189 22.52 -3.15 -14.17
CA TYR A 189 22.38 -2.90 -12.73
C TYR A 189 20.91 -2.86 -12.34
N VAL A 190 20.12 -2.04 -13.04
CA VAL A 190 18.71 -1.86 -12.73
C VAL A 190 17.86 -3.09 -13.09
N ARG A 191 18.29 -3.88 -14.08
CA ARG A 191 17.61 -5.12 -14.48
C ARG A 191 18.03 -6.37 -13.71
N SER A 192 18.96 -6.24 -12.75
CA SER A 192 19.52 -7.35 -11.96
C SER A 192 20.12 -8.47 -12.82
N ASP A 193 20.57 -8.17 -14.04
CA ASP A 193 21.35 -9.12 -14.84
C ASP A 193 22.77 -9.14 -14.29
N ALA A 194 22.97 -9.99 -13.28
CA ALA A 194 24.24 -10.16 -12.58
C ALA A 194 25.38 -10.53 -13.53
N ASN A 195 25.09 -11.16 -14.68
CA ASN A 195 26.10 -11.50 -15.68
C ASN A 195 26.57 -10.25 -16.45
N VAL A 196 25.65 -9.33 -16.76
CA VAL A 196 26.01 -8.03 -17.36
C VAL A 196 26.82 -7.20 -16.36
N MET A 197 26.45 -7.22 -15.07
CA MET A 197 27.20 -6.51 -14.01
C MET A 197 28.59 -7.05 -13.78
N SER A 198 28.73 -8.37 -13.66
CA SER A 198 30.01 -9.04 -13.54
C SER A 198 30.92 -8.76 -14.74
N LYS A 199 30.37 -8.74 -15.96
CA LYS A 199 31.16 -8.52 -17.19
C LYS A 199 31.72 -7.11 -17.32
N TYR A 200 30.94 -6.09 -16.97
CA TYR A 200 31.36 -4.70 -17.14
C TYR A 200 31.92 -4.07 -15.86
N TYR A 201 31.62 -4.61 -14.67
CA TYR A 201 31.87 -3.96 -13.38
C TYR A 201 32.39 -4.93 -12.29
N GLU A 202 33.36 -5.78 -12.65
CA GLU A 202 34.11 -6.57 -11.66
C GLU A 202 34.73 -5.65 -10.57
N GLY A 203 34.55 -6.02 -9.30
CA GLY A 203 35.03 -5.25 -8.14
C GLY A 203 34.30 -3.92 -7.87
N MET A 204 33.23 -3.58 -8.60
CA MET A 204 32.50 -2.32 -8.40
C MET A 204 31.93 -2.18 -7.00
N GLN A 205 31.29 -3.23 -6.47
CA GLN A 205 30.74 -3.20 -5.11
C GLN A 205 31.81 -2.86 -4.06
N GLU A 206 33.02 -3.41 -4.22
CA GLU A 206 34.18 -3.14 -3.35
C GLU A 206 34.69 -1.70 -3.49
N ARG A 207 34.78 -1.17 -4.73
CA ARG A 207 35.17 0.24 -4.98
C ARG A 207 34.12 1.23 -4.48
N MET A 208 32.84 0.88 -4.60
CA MET A 208 31.72 1.76 -4.30
C MET A 208 31.36 1.76 -2.82
N LYS A 209 31.80 0.78 -2.02
CA LYS A 209 31.69 0.76 -0.55
C LYS A 209 30.28 1.09 -0.03
N GLY A 210 29.24 0.56 -0.68
CA GLY A 210 27.84 0.80 -0.31
C GLY A 210 27.17 2.03 -0.95
N ARG A 211 27.89 2.80 -1.78
CA ARG A 211 27.29 3.90 -2.58
C ARG A 211 26.32 3.42 -3.67
N VAL A 212 26.37 2.13 -4.01
CA VAL A 212 25.50 1.50 -4.99
C VAL A 212 24.85 0.28 -4.32
N PRO A 213 23.55 0.35 -3.96
CA PRO A 213 22.87 -0.77 -3.30
C PRO A 213 22.66 -1.94 -4.27
N ASP A 214 22.32 -3.13 -3.77
CA ASP A 214 22.08 -4.31 -4.61
C ASP A 214 20.88 -4.15 -5.57
N ASP A 215 19.87 -3.38 -5.17
CA ASP A 215 18.67 -3.11 -5.98
C ASP A 215 18.27 -1.64 -5.83
N LEU A 216 18.42 -0.88 -6.93
CA LEU A 216 18.11 0.54 -7.01
C LEU A 216 16.65 0.86 -6.59
N SER A 217 15.73 -0.05 -6.90
CA SER A 217 14.30 0.14 -6.67
C SER A 217 13.85 -0.31 -5.28
N TYR A 218 14.71 -0.97 -4.50
CA TYR A 218 14.30 -1.63 -3.25
C TYR A 218 13.67 -0.67 -2.23
N GLN A 219 14.25 0.52 -2.03
CA GLN A 219 13.69 1.49 -1.09
C GLN A 219 12.32 2.03 -1.56
N ALA A 220 12.14 2.21 -2.86
CA ALA A 220 10.85 2.57 -3.44
C ALA A 220 9.82 1.45 -3.19
N LEU A 221 10.19 0.21 -3.47
CA LEU A 221 9.33 -0.96 -3.24
C LEU A 221 8.97 -1.11 -1.76
N ARG A 222 9.92 -0.95 -0.85
CA ARG A 222 9.68 -1.02 0.60
C ARG A 222 8.72 0.08 1.06
N THR A 223 8.91 1.30 0.57
CA THR A 223 8.01 2.43 0.85
C THR A 223 6.61 2.12 0.31
N ALA A 224 6.53 1.78 -0.97
CA ALA A 224 5.29 1.44 -1.65
C ALA A 224 4.50 0.37 -0.89
N ARG A 225 5.14 -0.76 -0.57
CA ARG A 225 4.51 -1.87 0.16
C ARG A 225 4.03 -1.47 1.55
N THR A 226 4.79 -0.65 2.26
CA THR A 226 4.45 -0.21 3.62
C THR A 226 3.27 0.75 3.60
N GLU A 227 3.30 1.72 2.69
CA GLU A 227 2.27 2.75 2.56
C GLU A 227 0.96 2.18 2.04
N THR A 228 1.01 1.33 1.01
CA THR A 228 -0.19 0.65 0.49
C THR A 228 -0.80 -0.28 1.55
N THR A 229 -0.01 -0.96 2.39
CA THR A 229 -0.56 -1.74 3.52
C THR A 229 -1.18 -0.84 4.57
N ALA A 230 -0.52 0.26 4.94
CA ALA A 230 -1.08 1.23 5.88
C ALA A 230 -2.40 1.81 5.36
N ALA A 231 -2.49 2.10 4.06
CA ALA A 231 -3.71 2.58 3.41
C ALA A 231 -4.85 1.56 3.45
N LEU A 232 -4.54 0.28 3.19
CA LEU A 232 -5.52 -0.82 3.36
C LEU A 232 -6.11 -0.81 4.78
N GLY A 233 -5.25 -0.74 5.80
CA GLY A 233 -5.69 -0.72 7.20
C GLY A 233 -6.51 0.52 7.55
N GLN A 234 -6.16 1.69 7.00
CA GLN A 234 -7.00 2.89 7.16
C GLN A 234 -8.40 2.67 6.56
N GLY A 235 -8.49 2.05 5.38
CA GLY A 235 -9.78 1.67 4.80
C GLY A 235 -10.57 0.68 5.65
N ASN A 236 -9.91 -0.35 6.20
CA ASN A 236 -10.55 -1.30 7.13
C ASN A 236 -11.08 -0.59 8.38
N ILE A 237 -10.23 0.21 9.04
CA ILE A 237 -10.56 0.87 10.31
C ILE A 237 -11.65 1.93 10.13
N ALA A 238 -11.53 2.80 9.12
CA ALA A 238 -12.50 3.85 8.86
C ALA A 238 -13.87 3.25 8.48
N SER A 239 -13.88 2.22 7.64
CA SER A 239 -15.13 1.54 7.26
C SER A 239 -15.76 0.74 8.40
N ALA A 240 -14.95 0.19 9.31
CA ALA A 240 -15.43 -0.50 10.50
C ALA A 240 -16.16 0.47 11.43
N ARG A 241 -15.55 1.64 11.69
CA ARG A 241 -16.15 2.71 12.50
C ARG A 241 -17.45 3.24 11.91
N ALA A 242 -17.54 3.31 10.58
CA ALA A 242 -18.74 3.77 9.88
C ALA A 242 -19.82 2.68 9.70
N SER A 243 -19.53 1.41 10.04
CA SER A 243 -20.48 0.31 9.88
C SER A 243 -21.25 0.08 11.19
N PRO A 244 -22.60 0.17 11.17
CA PRO A 244 -23.40 0.10 12.39
C PRO A 244 -23.48 -1.31 13.01
N SER A 245 -22.98 -2.32 12.31
CA SER A 245 -22.97 -3.72 12.78
C SER A 245 -21.58 -4.21 13.18
N CYS A 246 -20.54 -3.40 12.96
CA CYS A 246 -19.18 -3.77 13.26
C CYS A 246 -18.90 -3.53 14.75
N THR A 247 -18.32 -4.52 15.41
CA THR A 247 -18.03 -4.50 16.86
C THR A 247 -16.54 -4.51 17.17
N GLY A 248 -15.70 -4.76 16.17
CA GLY A 248 -14.25 -4.76 16.35
C GLY A 248 -13.49 -5.09 15.08
N ILE A 249 -12.17 -5.10 15.18
CA ILE A 249 -11.27 -5.47 14.09
C ILE A 249 -10.32 -6.55 14.58
N LYS A 250 -10.24 -7.65 13.83
CA LYS A 250 -9.36 -8.76 14.13
C LYS A 250 -8.06 -8.67 13.35
N PHE A 251 -6.94 -8.65 14.05
CA PHE A 251 -5.61 -8.82 13.47
C PHE A 251 -5.35 -10.30 13.15
N CYS A 252 -5.08 -10.61 11.89
CA CYS A 252 -4.92 -11.96 11.38
C CYS A 252 -3.52 -12.17 10.80
N LEU A 253 -2.84 -13.24 11.22
CA LEU A 253 -1.61 -13.69 10.57
C LEU A 253 -1.91 -14.19 9.17
N SER A 254 -1.13 -13.75 8.18
CA SER A 254 -1.17 -14.37 6.86
C SER A 254 -0.54 -15.76 6.90
N ALA A 255 -1.01 -16.66 6.04
CA ALA A 255 -0.36 -17.96 5.85
C ALA A 255 1.05 -17.86 5.19
N ALA A 256 1.50 -16.65 4.86
CA ALA A 256 2.87 -16.33 4.48
C ALA A 256 3.74 -15.80 5.64
N HIS A 257 3.16 -15.57 6.82
CA HIS A 257 3.89 -15.25 8.04
C HIS A 257 4.67 -16.48 8.51
N ARG A 258 5.99 -16.36 8.64
CA ARG A 258 6.90 -17.49 8.91
C ARG A 258 7.74 -17.33 10.16
N VAL A 259 7.99 -16.10 10.57
CA VAL A 259 8.93 -15.76 11.63
C VAL A 259 8.13 -15.12 12.75
N ARG A 260 8.27 -15.63 13.97
CA ARG A 260 7.60 -15.05 15.12
C ARG A 260 8.06 -13.60 15.31
N ASP A 261 7.13 -12.67 15.33
CA ASP A 261 7.38 -11.24 15.51
C ASP A 261 6.20 -10.55 16.20
N VAL A 262 6.17 -9.21 16.20
CA VAL A 262 5.09 -8.40 16.77
C VAL A 262 3.70 -8.76 16.22
N CYS A 263 3.59 -9.32 15.01
CA CYS A 263 2.30 -9.78 14.49
C CYS A 263 1.72 -10.93 15.32
N ASP A 264 2.55 -11.84 15.85
CA ASP A 264 2.08 -12.93 16.71
C ASP A 264 1.47 -12.39 17.99
N GLU A 265 2.10 -11.37 18.58
CA GLU A 265 1.63 -10.71 19.79
C GLU A 265 0.29 -10.03 19.50
N LEU A 266 0.21 -9.26 18.40
CA LEU A 266 -1.02 -8.59 18.00
C LEU A 266 -2.16 -9.57 17.71
N ALA A 267 -1.88 -10.71 17.09
CA ALA A 267 -2.87 -11.74 16.76
C ALA A 267 -3.33 -12.56 17.98
N ARG A 268 -2.58 -12.56 19.09
CA ARG A 268 -2.92 -13.28 20.33
C ARG A 268 -3.43 -12.37 21.44
N HIS A 269 -3.20 -11.07 21.34
CA HIS A 269 -3.68 -10.08 22.30
C HIS A 269 -5.20 -10.20 22.50
N ASP A 270 -5.67 -10.17 23.73
CA ASP A 270 -7.09 -10.33 24.04
C ASP A 270 -7.48 -9.35 25.17
N VAL A 271 -8.42 -8.46 24.85
CA VAL A 271 -9.00 -7.47 25.78
C VAL A 271 -10.40 -7.87 26.23
N GLY A 272 -10.78 -9.15 26.07
CA GLY A 272 -12.12 -9.68 26.36
C GLY A 272 -13.04 -9.73 25.14
N LEU A 273 -12.54 -9.36 23.95
CA LEU A 273 -13.25 -9.47 22.66
C LEU A 273 -12.85 -10.72 21.87
N GLY A 274 -11.94 -11.52 22.43
CA GLY A 274 -11.38 -12.73 21.84
C GLY A 274 -10.00 -12.48 21.22
N PRO A 275 -9.20 -13.54 20.99
CA PRO A 275 -7.82 -13.39 20.58
C PRO A 275 -7.66 -12.62 19.25
N GLY A 276 -6.83 -11.59 19.28
CA GLY A 276 -6.51 -10.70 18.18
C GLY A 276 -7.63 -9.73 17.81
N VAL A 277 -8.72 -9.64 18.58
CA VAL A 277 -9.83 -8.71 18.33
C VAL A 277 -9.62 -7.44 19.15
N TYR A 278 -9.62 -6.32 18.46
CA TYR A 278 -9.44 -4.98 19.03
C TYR A 278 -10.74 -4.18 18.92
N PRO A 279 -11.02 -3.30 19.89
CA PRO A 279 -12.16 -2.41 19.81
C PRO A 279 -11.92 -1.35 18.71
N LEU A 280 -13.00 -0.71 18.24
CA LEU A 280 -12.93 0.22 17.10
C LEU A 280 -12.26 1.55 17.45
N ASP A 281 -12.31 1.96 18.71
CA ASP A 281 -11.69 3.17 19.24
C ASP A 281 -10.18 3.00 19.46
N ASP A 282 -9.72 1.79 19.79
CA ASP A 282 -8.32 1.41 19.95
C ASP A 282 -7.90 0.24 19.02
N PRO A 283 -7.84 0.47 17.69
CA PRO A 283 -7.47 -0.56 16.72
C PRO A 283 -5.97 -0.91 16.81
N PRO A 284 -5.55 -2.10 16.33
CA PRO A 284 -4.15 -2.49 16.40
C PRO A 284 -3.27 -1.59 15.52
N PRO A 285 -1.99 -1.40 15.89
CA PRO A 285 -1.04 -0.74 15.01
C PRO A 285 -0.93 -1.52 13.68
N TYR A 286 -1.22 -0.85 12.57
CA TYR A 286 -1.20 -1.47 11.26
C TYR A 286 -0.63 -0.51 10.18
N PRO A 287 0.36 -0.95 9.38
CA PRO A 287 1.04 -2.24 9.42
C PRO A 287 1.86 -2.40 10.71
N ALA A 288 1.94 -3.63 11.22
CA ALA A 288 2.72 -3.92 12.43
C ALA A 288 4.23 -3.73 12.21
N HIS A 289 4.71 -3.91 10.97
CA HIS A 289 6.09 -3.69 10.57
C HIS A 289 6.18 -3.47 9.05
N PRO A 290 7.31 -2.96 8.52
CA PRO A 290 7.53 -2.86 7.09
C PRO A 290 7.35 -4.21 6.39
N ASN A 291 6.78 -4.19 5.18
CA ASN A 291 6.46 -5.38 4.38
C ASN A 291 5.53 -6.41 5.07
N THR A 292 4.74 -6.02 6.08
CA THR A 292 3.82 -6.97 6.72
C THR A 292 2.83 -7.57 5.70
N LEU A 293 2.56 -8.86 5.86
CA LEU A 293 1.63 -9.64 5.04
C LEU A 293 0.35 -10.01 5.81
N SER A 294 0.41 -9.91 7.14
CA SER A 294 -0.73 -10.00 8.06
C SER A 294 -1.79 -8.98 7.67
N TYR A 295 -3.03 -9.21 8.08
CA TYR A 295 -4.19 -8.48 7.57
C TYR A 295 -5.23 -8.25 8.64
N LEU A 296 -6.07 -7.25 8.42
CA LEU A 296 -7.21 -6.95 9.27
C LEU A 296 -8.48 -7.59 8.68
N VAL A 297 -9.36 -8.04 9.57
CA VAL A 297 -10.71 -8.50 9.22
C VAL A 297 -11.68 -7.89 10.21
N GLU A 298 -12.71 -7.25 9.70
CA GLU A 298 -13.73 -6.61 10.52
C GLU A 298 -14.65 -7.66 11.14
N VAL A 299 -15.01 -7.46 12.40
CA VAL A 299 -15.83 -8.37 13.18
C VAL A 299 -17.19 -7.73 13.34
N HIS A 300 -18.23 -8.39 12.83
CA HIS A 300 -19.60 -7.97 13.00
C HIS A 300 -20.28 -8.73 14.13
N GLN A 301 -21.25 -8.08 14.78
CA GLN A 301 -22.17 -8.80 15.65
C GLN A 301 -22.96 -9.87 14.87
N PRO A 302 -23.55 -10.87 15.55
CA PRO A 302 -24.35 -11.88 14.88
C PRO A 302 -25.48 -11.27 14.05
N VAL A 303 -25.67 -11.81 12.85
CA VAL A 303 -26.60 -11.26 11.85
C VAL A 303 -28.02 -11.18 12.37
N ASP A 304 -28.50 -12.26 13.00
CA ASP A 304 -29.85 -12.29 13.55
C ASP A 304 -30.05 -11.24 14.65
N ASP A 305 -29.01 -10.94 15.43
CA ASP A 305 -29.05 -9.95 16.49
C ASP A 305 -29.14 -8.54 15.89
N PHE A 306 -28.33 -8.24 14.87
CA PHE A 306 -28.40 -6.95 14.17
C PHE A 306 -29.71 -6.75 13.41
N VAL A 307 -30.22 -7.78 12.75
CA VAL A 307 -31.54 -7.74 12.08
C VAL A 307 -32.65 -7.43 13.08
N ARG A 308 -32.61 -8.01 14.29
CA ARG A 308 -33.57 -7.66 15.36
C ARG A 308 -33.41 -6.21 15.81
N GLN A 309 -32.19 -5.73 16.03
CA GLN A 309 -31.93 -4.33 16.39
C GLN A 309 -32.45 -3.36 15.31
N LEU A 310 -32.17 -3.63 14.03
CA LEU A 310 -32.67 -2.82 12.91
C LEU A 310 -34.20 -2.79 12.87
N ARG A 311 -34.88 -3.91 13.09
CA ARG A 311 -36.36 -3.96 13.15
C ARG A 311 -36.89 -3.13 14.32
N SER A 312 -36.30 -3.28 15.51
CA SER A 312 -36.67 -2.45 16.67
C SER A 312 -36.44 -0.96 16.42
N TRP A 313 -35.38 -0.59 15.70
CA TRP A 313 -35.12 0.80 15.30
C TRP A 313 -36.15 1.35 14.30
N ILE A 314 -36.67 0.53 13.40
CA ILE A 314 -37.74 0.93 12.48
C ILE A 314 -39.04 1.16 13.24
N ASP A 315 -39.39 0.23 14.12
CA ASP A 315 -40.65 0.27 14.90
C ASP A 315 -40.64 1.41 15.93
N ASN A 316 -39.50 1.59 16.61
CA ASN A 316 -39.29 2.63 17.60
C ASN A 316 -37.84 3.14 17.54
N PRO A 317 -37.55 4.22 16.79
CA PRO A 317 -36.20 4.77 16.69
C PRO A 317 -35.56 5.10 18.03
N ALA A 318 -36.33 5.54 19.03
CA ALA A 318 -35.80 5.88 20.36
C ALA A 318 -35.25 4.66 21.12
N SER A 319 -35.57 3.44 20.71
CA SER A 319 -35.05 2.20 21.30
C SER A 319 -33.60 1.89 20.89
N GLN A 320 -33.09 2.52 19.83
CA GLN A 320 -31.75 2.28 19.29
C GLN A 320 -31.04 3.63 19.07
N PRO A 321 -30.57 4.30 20.13
CA PRO A 321 -29.92 5.60 20.04
C PRO A 321 -28.68 5.59 19.15
N ASP A 322 -27.90 4.51 19.16
CA ASP A 322 -26.68 4.38 18.35
C ASP A 322 -27.00 4.32 16.85
N LEU A 323 -28.09 3.65 16.45
CA LEU A 323 -28.55 3.62 15.06
C LEU A 323 -29.11 4.98 14.61
N ASN A 324 -29.74 5.76 15.51
CA ASN A 324 -30.11 7.14 15.20
C ASN A 324 -28.87 8.01 14.96
N ASN A 325 -27.87 7.88 15.82
CA ASN A 325 -26.62 8.62 15.69
C ASN A 325 -25.93 8.26 14.38
N TRP A 326 -25.74 6.97 14.10
CA TRP A 326 -25.18 6.49 12.84
C TRP A 326 -25.95 7.02 11.61
N TYR A 327 -27.28 6.98 11.64
CA TYR A 327 -28.09 7.46 10.53
C TYR A 327 -27.88 8.97 10.29
N ALA A 328 -27.78 9.76 11.37
CA ALA A 328 -27.56 11.20 11.30
C ALA A 328 -26.13 11.58 10.90
N THR A 329 -25.11 10.93 11.49
CA THR A 329 -23.69 11.31 11.32
C THR A 329 -23.07 10.65 10.11
N GLU A 330 -23.23 9.33 9.95
CA GLU A 330 -22.56 8.56 8.91
C GLU A 330 -23.37 8.57 7.62
N TYR A 331 -24.64 8.14 7.68
CA TYR A 331 -25.44 7.94 6.46
C TYR A 331 -25.85 9.25 5.80
N LEU A 332 -26.51 10.17 6.53
CA LEU A 332 -26.86 11.49 6.01
C LEU A 332 -25.60 12.37 5.80
N GLY A 333 -24.59 12.20 6.66
CA GLY A 333 -23.42 13.07 6.72
C GLY A 333 -23.69 14.29 7.60
N THR A 334 -22.66 14.84 8.24
CA THR A 334 -22.73 16.18 8.81
C THR A 334 -22.95 17.19 7.68
N ALA A 335 -23.99 18.02 7.80
CA ALA A 335 -24.30 19.09 6.85
C ALA A 335 -23.18 20.12 6.71
#